data_AF-A0A5N8T7I4-F1
#
_entry.id   AF-A0A5N8T7I4-F1
#
_cell.length_a   1.000
_cell.length_b   1.000
_cell.length_c   1.000
_cell.angle_alpha   90.00
_cell.angle_beta   90.00
_cell.angle_gamma   90.00
#
_symmetry.space_group_name_H-M   'P 1'
#
loop_
_entity.id
_entity.type
_entity.pdbx_description
1 polymer ?
#
loop_
_entity_poly.entity_id
_entity_poly.type
_entity_poly.pdbx_seq_one_letter_code
_entity_poly.pdbx_strand_id
1 'polypeptide(L)'
;MPESEWWGFSLVIPGLVFGGYLVLWSIPAVLILAILALNDIKRIEFIDQQLAKDVKKLHSRLDYQLSYKIVNRFTLYCVSYPIIRHRQTTNSWKFRAFMWYNFLGFWSLILSGIIIYLAKFSGVID
;
A
#
# COMPACT_ATOMS: atom_id res chain seq x y z
N MET A 1 -11.94 36.31 4.70
CA MET A 1 -12.10 35.23 3.72
C MET A 1 -13.27 34.36 4.16
N PRO A 2 -14.25 34.11 3.29
CA PRO A 2 -15.44 33.31 3.63
C PRO A 2 -15.06 31.85 3.96
N GLU A 3 -15.77 31.24 4.91
CA GLU A 3 -15.48 29.87 5.39
C GLU A 3 -15.49 28.80 4.29
N SER A 4 -16.30 28.98 3.24
CA SER A 4 -16.40 28.07 2.11
C SER A 4 -15.09 27.93 1.31
N GLU A 5 -14.29 28.99 1.21
CA GLU A 5 -12.99 28.96 0.53
C GLU A 5 -11.97 28.14 1.32
N TRP A 6 -11.99 28.21 2.65
CA TRP A 6 -11.10 27.44 3.53
C TRP A 6 -11.32 25.94 3.40
N TRP A 7 -12.57 25.49 3.29
CA TRP A 7 -12.92 24.08 3.07
C TRP A 7 -12.45 23.59 1.70
N GLY A 8 -12.59 24.42 0.66
CA GLY A 8 -12.07 24.13 -0.68
C GLY A 8 -10.55 23.91 -0.69
N PHE A 9 -9.78 24.85 -0.15
CA PHE A 9 -8.32 24.71 -0.08
C PHE A 9 -7.86 23.51 0.76
N SER A 10 -8.56 23.26 1.87
CA SER A 10 -8.23 22.14 2.79
C SER A 10 -8.46 20.76 2.17
N LEU A 11 -9.32 20.63 1.15
CA LEU A 11 -9.56 19.37 0.45
C LEU A 11 -8.75 19.26 -0.85
N VAL A 12 -8.61 20.35 -1.60
CA VAL A 12 -7.92 20.36 -2.90
C VAL A 12 -6.42 20.17 -2.76
N ILE A 13 -5.77 20.84 -1.80
CA ILE A 13 -4.31 20.74 -1.62
C ILE A 13 -3.88 19.32 -1.23
N PRO A 14 -4.47 18.67 -0.21
CA PRO A 14 -4.15 17.28 0.09
C PRO A 14 -4.51 16.34 -1.06
N GLY A 15 -5.64 16.56 -1.73
CA GLY A 15 -6.04 15.77 -2.90
C GLY A 15 -4.99 15.78 -4.02
N LEU A 16 -4.43 16.95 -4.34
CA LEU A 16 -3.36 17.08 -5.32
C LEU A 16 -2.06 16.39 -4.88
N VAL A 17 -1.67 16.53 -3.62
CA VAL A 17 -0.43 15.91 -3.09
C VAL A 17 -0.54 14.39 -3.07
N PHE A 18 -1.62 13.84 -2.49
CA PHE A 18 -1.84 12.40 -2.42
C PHE A 18 -2.12 11.80 -3.80
N GLY A 19 -2.87 12.50 -4.64
CA GLY A 19 -3.14 12.10 -6.02
C GLY A 19 -1.88 12.07 -6.88
N GLY A 20 -1.04 13.11 -6.81
CA GLY A 20 0.23 13.17 -7.53
C GLY A 20 1.20 12.08 -7.09
N TYR A 21 1.34 11.88 -5.78
CA TYR A 21 2.14 10.76 -5.25
C TYR A 21 1.61 9.40 -5.70
N LEU A 22 0.28 9.21 -5.71
CA LEU A 22 -0.35 7.97 -6.17
C LEU A 22 -0.01 7.66 -7.62
N VAL A 23 -0.03 8.66 -8.51
CA VAL A 23 0.34 8.46 -9.93
C VAL A 23 1.80 7.99 -10.03
N LEU A 24 2.72 8.67 -9.35
CA LEU A 24 4.14 8.29 -9.35
C LEU A 24 4.37 6.91 -8.73
N TRP A 25 3.65 6.58 -7.67
CA TRP A 25 3.74 5.29 -6.97
C TRP A 25 3.10 4.14 -7.76
N SER A 26 2.07 4.42 -8.55
CA SER A 26 1.31 3.40 -9.29
C SER A 26 2.18 2.64 -10.30
N ILE A 27 3.14 3.32 -10.95
CA ILE A 27 4.04 2.74 -11.95
C ILE A 27 4.88 1.59 -11.34
N PRO A 28 5.71 1.82 -10.31
CA PRO A 28 6.46 0.74 -9.67
C PRO A 28 5.55 -0.27 -8.97
N ALA A 29 4.41 0.15 -8.40
CA ALA A 29 3.48 -0.75 -7.73
C ALA A 29 2.91 -1.81 -8.69
N VAL A 30 2.46 -1.40 -9.87
CA VAL A 30 1.94 -2.32 -10.90
C VAL A 30 3.03 -3.29 -11.35
N LEU A 31 4.27 -2.82 -11.54
CA LEU A 31 5.39 -3.70 -11.90
C LEU A 31 5.68 -4.75 -10.81
N ILE A 32 5.72 -4.34 -9.54
CA ILE A 32 5.95 -5.27 -8.42
C ILE A 32 4.82 -6.30 -8.33
N LEU A 33 3.57 -5.85 -8.43
CA LEU A 33 2.40 -6.72 -8.39
C LEU A 33 2.39 -7.70 -9.58
N ALA A 34 2.75 -7.24 -10.79
CA ALA A 34 2.88 -8.08 -11.96
C ALA A 34 3.99 -9.14 -11.79
N ILE A 35 5.16 -8.76 -11.29
CA ILE A 35 6.27 -9.69 -11.01
C ILE A 35 5.84 -10.75 -9.98
N LEU A 36 5.14 -10.34 -8.92
CA LEU A 36 4.61 -11.25 -7.90
C LEU A 36 3.52 -12.18 -8.48
N ALA A 37 2.67 -11.67 -9.37
CA ALA A 37 1.62 -12.44 -10.02
C ALA A 37 2.18 -13.47 -11.03
N LEU A 38 3.30 -13.14 -11.70
CA LEU A 38 4.03 -14.00 -12.64
C LEU A 38 4.87 -15.10 -11.94
N ASN A 39 4.54 -15.41 -10.68
CA ASN A 39 5.06 -16.53 -9.91
C ASN A 39 6.54 -16.40 -9.47
N ASP A 40 7.03 -15.18 -9.17
CA ASP A 40 8.30 -15.00 -8.46
C ASP A 40 8.15 -15.31 -6.96
N ILE A 41 8.02 -16.61 -6.65
CA ILE A 41 7.79 -17.12 -5.29
C ILE A 41 8.94 -16.73 -4.35
N LYS A 42 10.18 -16.66 -4.86
CA LYS A 42 11.37 -16.40 -4.03
C LYS A 42 11.31 -15.03 -3.35
N ARG A 43 10.79 -14.01 -4.05
CA ARG A 43 10.69 -12.66 -3.50
C ARG A 43 9.63 -12.56 -2.41
N ILE A 44 8.45 -13.17 -2.63
CA ILE A 44 7.42 -13.18 -1.59
C ILE A 44 7.86 -14.03 -0.40
N GLU A 45 8.57 -15.13 -0.62
CA GLU A 45 9.08 -15.97 0.46
C GLU A 45 10.06 -15.21 1.36
N PHE A 46 10.92 -14.38 0.76
CA PHE A 46 11.77 -13.47 1.51
C PHE A 46 10.96 -12.47 2.35
N ILE A 47 9.90 -11.88 1.80
CA ILE A 47 9.02 -10.95 2.53
C ILE A 47 8.26 -11.69 3.65
N ASP A 48 7.76 -12.90 3.38
CA ASP A 48 7.07 -13.76 4.33
C ASP A 48 7.98 -14.08 5.52
N GLN A 49 9.25 -14.46 5.26
CA GLN A 49 10.24 -14.70 6.31
C GLN A 49 10.46 -13.49 7.23
N GLN A 50 10.23 -12.29 6.72
CA GLN A 50 10.45 -11.04 7.42
C GLN A 50 9.20 -10.53 8.15
N LEU A 51 7.99 -10.76 7.64
CA LEU A 51 6.75 -10.16 8.19
C LEU A 51 5.67 -11.16 8.59
N ALA A 52 5.73 -12.40 8.14
CA ALA A 52 4.72 -13.40 8.46
C ALA A 52 4.81 -13.79 9.94
N LYS A 53 3.64 -14.03 10.55
CA LYS A 53 3.55 -14.48 11.95
C LYS A 53 4.09 -15.90 12.12
N ASP A 54 3.73 -16.81 11.20
CA ASP A 54 4.14 -18.21 11.19
C ASP A 54 4.45 -18.65 9.75
N VAL A 55 5.71 -18.49 9.34
CA VAL A 55 6.19 -18.81 7.99
C VAL A 55 5.98 -20.30 7.67
N LYS A 56 6.31 -21.20 8.61
CA LYS A 56 6.17 -22.65 8.44
C LYS A 56 4.74 -23.08 8.15
N LYS A 57 3.78 -22.49 8.86
CA LYS A 57 2.33 -22.75 8.68
C LYS A 57 1.81 -22.15 7.37
N LEU A 58 2.42 -21.06 6.92
CA LEU A 58 2.05 -20.39 5.68
C LEU A 58 2.49 -21.19 4.45
N HIS A 59 3.74 -21.68 4.45
CA HIS A 59 4.30 -22.45 3.33
C HIS A 59 3.79 -23.91 3.29
N SER A 60 3.22 -24.42 4.38
CA SER A 60 2.67 -25.78 4.42
C SER A 60 1.32 -25.92 3.70
N ARG A 61 0.69 -24.82 3.25
CA ARG A 61 -0.62 -24.85 2.59
C ARG A 61 -0.46 -24.98 1.09
N LEU A 62 -1.16 -25.92 0.45
CA LEU A 62 -1.07 -26.14 -1.00
C LEU A 62 -1.39 -24.89 -1.86
N ASP A 63 -2.19 -23.98 -1.32
CA ASP A 63 -2.67 -22.77 -1.98
C ASP A 63 -1.71 -21.57 -1.84
N TYR A 64 -0.58 -21.72 -1.16
CA TYR A 64 0.33 -20.61 -0.86
C TYR A 64 0.93 -19.96 -2.11
N GLN A 65 1.13 -20.77 -3.17
CA GLN A 65 1.75 -20.35 -4.44
C GLN A 65 0.77 -19.69 -5.42
N LEU A 66 -0.54 -19.67 -5.12
CA LEU A 66 -1.51 -19.05 -6.02
C LEU A 66 -1.20 -17.56 -6.16
N SER A 67 -1.07 -17.08 -7.41
CA SER A 67 -0.73 -15.69 -7.73
C SER A 67 -1.61 -14.67 -6.99
N TYR A 68 -2.92 -14.91 -6.92
CA TYR A 68 -3.84 -14.05 -6.17
C TYR A 68 -3.55 -14.04 -4.65
N LYS A 69 -3.19 -15.18 -4.06
CA LYS A 69 -2.84 -15.25 -2.63
C LYS A 69 -1.49 -14.60 -2.34
N ILE A 70 -0.52 -14.72 -3.24
CA ILE A 70 0.76 -14.02 -3.15
C ILE A 70 0.54 -12.51 -3.15
N VAL A 71 -0.18 -12.00 -4.16
CA VAL A 71 -0.50 -10.58 -4.30
C VAL A 71 -1.28 -10.07 -3.09
N ASN A 72 -2.33 -10.78 -2.66
CA ASN A 72 -3.13 -10.37 -1.52
C ASN A 72 -2.30 -10.27 -0.22
N ARG A 73 -1.41 -11.23 0.03
CA ARG A 73 -0.51 -11.20 1.20
C ARG A 73 0.45 -10.02 1.15
N PHE A 74 1.07 -9.78 0.00
CA PHE A 74 1.95 -8.62 -0.20
C PHE A 74 1.20 -7.30 0.07
N THR A 75 0.01 -7.14 -0.48
CA THR A 75 -0.84 -5.97 -0.25
C THR A 75 -1.17 -5.81 1.23
N LEU A 76 -1.56 -6.89 1.91
CA LEU A 76 -1.83 -6.86 3.36
C LEU A 76 -0.59 -6.46 4.17
N TYR A 77 0.59 -6.96 3.81
CA TYR A 77 1.84 -6.54 4.46
C TYR A 77 2.15 -5.08 4.24
N CYS A 78 1.92 -4.55 3.04
CA CYS A 78 2.13 -3.15 2.75
C CYS A 78 1.15 -2.26 3.51
N VAL A 79 -0.14 -2.60 3.55
CA VAL A 79 -1.18 -1.79 4.25
C VAL A 79 -1.01 -1.82 5.77
N SER A 80 -0.68 -2.99 6.33
CA SER A 80 -0.55 -3.18 7.78
C SER A 80 0.87 -2.95 8.31
N TYR A 81 1.80 -2.53 7.46
CA TYR A 81 3.22 -2.40 7.77
C TYR A 81 3.56 -1.76 9.13
N PRO A 82 3.02 -0.59 9.53
CA PRO A 82 3.36 0.03 10.82
C PRO A 82 2.99 -0.82 12.03
N ILE A 83 2.00 -1.72 11.89
CA ILE A 83 1.58 -2.63 12.95
C ILE A 83 2.51 -3.84 12.97
N ILE A 84 2.83 -4.43 11.81
CA ILE A 84 3.63 -5.66 11.72
C ILE A 84 5.16 -5.43 11.71
N ARG A 85 5.62 -4.18 11.65
CA ARG A 85 7.05 -3.81 11.65
C ARG A 85 7.85 -4.40 12.80
N HIS A 86 7.23 -4.65 13.96
CA HIS A 86 7.90 -5.24 15.12
C HIS A 86 8.33 -6.70 14.89
N ARG A 87 7.78 -7.37 13.88
CA ARG A 87 8.09 -8.75 13.50
C ARG A 87 9.27 -8.84 12.55
N GLN A 88 9.75 -7.71 12.02
CA GLN A 88 10.86 -7.69 11.08
C GLN A 88 12.12 -8.26 11.72
N THR A 89 12.67 -9.30 11.09
CA THR A 89 13.90 -9.95 11.53
C THR A 89 15.15 -9.31 10.91
N THR A 90 15.00 -8.63 9.76
CA THR A 90 16.08 -7.90 9.07
C THR A 90 16.18 -6.46 9.56
N ASN A 91 17.43 -6.01 9.74
CA ASN A 91 17.73 -4.62 10.07
C ASN A 91 18.04 -3.77 8.82
N SER A 92 17.76 -4.29 7.62
CA SER A 92 18.05 -3.60 6.37
C SER A 92 17.20 -2.34 6.19
N TRP A 93 17.86 -1.18 6.12
CA TRP A 93 17.18 0.10 5.88
C TRP A 93 16.46 0.11 4.53
N LYS A 94 17.02 -0.55 3.50
CA LYS A 94 16.45 -0.65 2.15
C LYS A 94 15.09 -1.34 2.19
N PHE A 95 14.99 -2.43 2.97
CA PHE A 95 13.74 -3.17 3.12
C PHE A 95 12.67 -2.35 3.85
N ARG A 96 13.07 -1.65 4.92
CA ARG A 96 12.18 -0.75 5.65
C ARG A 96 11.68 0.39 4.76
N ALA A 97 12.57 1.04 4.01
CA ALA A 97 12.21 2.10 3.08
C ALA A 97 11.27 1.59 1.98
N PHE A 98 11.54 0.41 1.42
CA PHE A 98 10.68 -0.24 0.43
C PHE A 98 9.26 -0.50 0.97
N MET A 99 9.16 -1.05 2.19
CA MET A 99 7.85 -1.32 2.81
C MET A 99 7.12 -0.02 3.17
N TRP A 100 7.83 1.00 3.67
CA TRP A 100 7.23 2.32 3.94
C TRP A 100 6.73 3.02 2.68
N TYR A 101 7.50 2.97 1.59
CA TYR A 101 7.10 3.52 0.30
C TYR A 101 5.80 2.88 -0.21
N ASN A 102 5.71 1.55 -0.14
CA ASN A 102 4.48 0.82 -0.51
C ASN A 102 3.32 1.09 0.44
N PHE A 103 3.57 1.15 1.76
CA PHE A 103 2.56 1.53 2.75
C PHE A 103 1.96 2.89 2.43
N LEU A 104 2.80 3.91 2.23
CA LEU A 104 2.36 5.26 1.88
C LEU A 104 1.56 5.26 0.58
N GLY A 105 1.97 4.46 -0.42
CA GLY A 105 1.27 4.33 -1.69
C GLY A 105 -0.15 3.79 -1.57
N PHE A 106 -0.32 2.65 -0.88
CA PHE A 106 -1.64 2.08 -0.65
C PHE A 106 -2.53 3.00 0.20
N TRP A 107 -1.97 3.67 1.21
CA TRP A 107 -2.73 4.65 2.00
C TRP A 107 -3.07 5.90 1.20
N SER A 108 -2.19 6.35 0.30
CA SER A 108 -2.49 7.44 -0.62
C SER A 108 -3.69 7.11 -1.51
N LEU A 109 -3.82 5.86 -1.95
CA LEU A 109 -4.98 5.38 -2.70
C LEU A 109 -6.27 5.42 -1.89
N ILE A 110 -6.25 4.90 -0.66
CA ILE A 110 -7.41 4.90 0.23
C ILE A 110 -7.81 6.35 0.58
N LEU A 111 -6.85 7.18 0.98
CA LEU A 111 -7.08 8.58 1.36
C LEU A 111 -7.56 9.42 0.18
N SER A 112 -6.98 9.25 -1.01
CA SER A 112 -7.45 9.95 -2.21
C SER A 112 -8.90 9.60 -2.52
N GLY A 113 -9.28 8.33 -2.42
CA GLY A 113 -10.68 7.91 -2.57
C GLY A 113 -11.62 8.55 -1.55
N ILE A 114 -11.21 8.61 -0.29
CA ILE A 114 -11.97 9.28 0.79
C ILE A 114 -12.09 10.79 0.52
N ILE A 115 -11.00 11.46 0.12
CA ILE A 115 -11.01 12.90 -0.18
C ILE A 115 -11.95 13.20 -1.35
N ILE A 116 -11.90 12.41 -2.43
CA ILE A 116 -12.81 12.58 -3.58
C ILE A 116 -14.27 12.39 -3.15
N TYR A 117 -14.54 11.35 -2.34
CA TYR A 117 -15.89 11.10 -1.84
C TYR A 117 -16.40 12.26 -0.96
N LEU A 118 -15.57 12.76 -0.04
CA LEU A 118 -15.91 13.90 0.80
C LEU A 118 -16.10 15.18 -0.02
N ALA A 119 -15.25 15.42 -1.03
CA ALA A 119 -15.36 16.56 -1.91
C ALA A 119 -16.67 16.55 -2.70
N LYS A 120 -17.08 15.39 -3.24
CA LYS A 120 -18.40 15.20 -3.86
C LYS A 120 -19.55 15.42 -2.87
N PHE A 121 -19.47 14.86 -1.67
CA PHE A 121 -20.51 15.05 -0.65
C PHE A 121 -20.65 16.51 -0.21
N SER A 122 -19.56 17.26 -0.15
CA SER A 122 -19.54 18.69 0.19
C SER A 122 -19.95 19.62 -0.96
N GLY A 123 -20.19 19.11 -2.17
CA GLY A 123 -20.51 19.92 -3.35
C GLY A 123 -19.33 20.76 -3.88
N VAL A 124 -18.10 20.42 -3.50
CA VAL A 124 -16.88 21.07 -4.00
C VAL A 124 -16.50 20.57 -5.40
N ILE A 125 -16.90 19.35 -5.72
CA ILE A 125 -16.69 18.71 -7.02
C ILE A 125 -18.03 18.11 -7.44
N ASP A 126 -18.51 18.44 -8.64
CA ASP A 126 -19.73 17.84 -9.22
C ASP A 126 -19.53 16.35 -9.57
#